data_AF-A0A2H0MLW8-F1
#
_entry.id   AF-A0A2H0MLW8-F1
#
_cell.length_a   1.000
_cell.length_b   1.000
_cell.length_c   1.000
_cell.angle_alpha   90.00
_cell.angle_beta   90.00
_cell.angle_gamma   90.00
#
_symmetry.space_group_name_H-M   'P 1'
#
loop_
_entity.id
_entity.type
_entity.pdbx_description
1 polymer ?
#
loop_
_entity_poly.entity_id
_entity_poly.type
_entity_poly.pdbx_seq_one_letter_code
_entity_poly.pdbx_strand_id
1 'polypeptide(L)' 'MGNHLALVQVVDATGRDEVFVGRIREDISVEHGIHLWVVSDNLRKGAALNAVQIAELLHRR' A
#
# COMPACT_ATOMS: atom_id res chain seq x y z
N MET A 1 -11.92 7.63 -13.94
CA MET A 1 -12.06 6.35 -13.22
C MET A 1 -10.71 5.65 -13.29
N GLY A 2 -9.98 5.60 -12.18
CA GLY A 2 -8.62 5.06 -12.14
C GLY A 2 -8.61 3.56 -12.47
N ASN A 3 -7.65 3.11 -13.27
CA ASN A 3 -7.55 1.74 -13.74
C ASN A 3 -7.26 0.76 -12.58
N HIS A 4 -8.29 0.22 -11.94
CA HIS A 4 -8.18 -0.78 -10.84
C HIS A 4 -7.54 -2.11 -11.29
N LEU A 5 -7.40 -2.30 -12.61
CA LEU A 5 -6.75 -3.45 -13.23
C LEU A 5 -5.25 -3.19 -13.52
N ALA A 6 -4.74 -1.99 -13.23
CA ALA A 6 -3.35 -1.64 -13.47
C ALA A 6 -2.39 -2.58 -12.71
N LEU A 7 -1.36 -3.03 -13.42
CA LEU A 7 -0.23 -3.74 -12.84
C LEU A 7 0.66 -2.71 -12.15
N VAL A 8 0.66 -2.70 -10.82
CA VAL A 8 1.61 -1.91 -10.04
C VAL A 8 2.83 -2.78 -9.74
N GLN A 9 3.99 -2.35 -10.18
CA GLN A 9 5.25 -3.07 -10.08
C GLN A 9 6.11 -2.52 -8.92
N VAL A 10 7.09 -3.31 -8.47
CA VAL A 10 8.02 -2.91 -7.39
C VAL A 10 8.77 -1.61 -7.71
N VAL A 11 9.14 -1.45 -8.98
CA VAL A 11 9.80 -0.25 -9.51
C VAL A 11 8.94 1.01 -9.30
N ASP A 12 7.61 0.90 -9.41
CA ASP A 12 6.73 2.05 -9.24
C ASP A 12 6.74 2.59 -7.80
N ALA A 13 6.98 1.72 -6.83
CA ALA A 13 7.02 2.08 -5.41
C ALA A 13 8.40 2.47 -4.88
N THR A 14 9.47 2.11 -5.59
CA THR A 14 10.85 2.31 -5.11
C THR A 14 11.13 3.79 -4.86
N GLY A 15 11.62 4.11 -3.67
CA GLY A 15 11.93 5.49 -3.28
C GLY A 15 10.71 6.37 -3.04
N ARG A 16 9.50 5.81 -3.03
CA ARG A 16 8.24 6.53 -2.80
C ARG A 16 7.65 6.21 -1.43
N ASP A 17 6.85 7.13 -0.91
CA ASP A 17 6.23 7.01 0.41
C ASP A 17 4.81 6.41 0.30
N GLU A 18 4.24 6.46 -0.90
CA GLU A 18 2.93 5.95 -1.25
C GLU A 18 2.87 4.42 -1.24
N VAL A 19 1.67 3.91 -0.92
CA VAL A 19 1.31 2.50 -1.10
C VAL A 19 0.45 2.39 -2.34
N PHE A 20 0.88 1.53 -3.27
CA PHE A 20 0.17 1.28 -4.51
C PHE A 20 -0.70 0.05 -4.35
N VAL A 21 -1.97 0.16 -4.73
CA VAL A 21 -2.94 -0.94 -4.71
C VAL A 21 -3.50 -1.11 -6.12
N GLY A 22 -3.38 -2.33 -6.64
CA GLY A 22 -3.93 -2.71 -7.95
C GLY A 22 -4.56 -4.09 -7.91
N ARG A 23 -5.02 -4.55 -9.06
CA ARG A 23 -5.64 -5.88 -9.24
C ARG A 23 -6.76 -6.16 -8.23
N ILE A 24 -7.54 -5.13 -7.90
CA ILE A 24 -8.67 -5.21 -6.98
C ILE A 24 -9.77 -6.01 -7.65
N ARG A 25 -10.14 -7.14 -7.05
CA ARG A 25 -11.17 -8.05 -7.58
C ARG A 25 -11.78 -8.89 -6.47
N GLU A 26 -12.95 -9.46 -6.74
CA GLU A 26 -13.54 -10.47 -5.87
C GLU A 26 -12.64 -11.73 -5.79
N ASP A 27 -12.58 -12.31 -4.59
CA ASP A 27 -11.97 -13.60 -4.36
C ASP A 27 -12.94 -14.72 -4.77
N ILE A 28 -12.40 -15.73 -5.45
CA ILE A 28 -13.18 -16.88 -5.95
C ILE A 28 -13.27 -18.01 -4.93
N SER A 29 -12.50 -17.95 -3.84
CA SER A 29 -12.33 -19.02 -2.87
C SER A 29 -13.18 -18.87 -1.61
N VAL A 30 -13.69 -17.67 -1.33
CA VAL A 30 -14.47 -17.37 -0.13
C VAL A 30 -15.57 -16.35 -0.42
N GLU A 31 -16.74 -16.57 0.17
CA GLU A 31 -17.87 -15.63 0.08
C GLU A 31 -17.47 -14.27 0.67
N HIS A 32 -17.75 -13.19 -0.08
CA HIS A 32 -17.36 -11.81 0.25
C HIS A 32 -15.84 -11.55 0.35
N GLY A 33 -15.00 -12.40 -0.25
CA GLY A 33 -13.56 -12.17 -0.31
C GLY A 33 -13.13 -11.12 -1.35
N ILE A 34 -12.01 -10.45 -1.09
CA ILE A 34 -11.39 -9.49 -2.00
C ILE A 34 -9.90 -9.82 -2.15
N HIS A 35 -9.43 -9.94 -3.39
CA HIS A 35 -8.04 -10.08 -3.71
C HIS A 35 -7.44 -8.72 -4.09
N LEU A 36 -6.28 -8.40 -3.52
CA LEU A 36 -5.56 -7.15 -3.74
C LEU A 36 -4.10 -7.46 -4.08
N TRP A 37 -3.50 -6.64 -4.94
CA TRP A 37 -2.07 -6.61 -5.16
C TRP A 37 -1.52 -5.30 -4.61
N VAL A 38 -0.66 -5.39 -3.60
CA VAL A 38 -0.17 -4.23 -2.84
C VAL A 38 1.35 -4.15 -2.97
N VAL A 39 1.85 -2.95 -3.28
CA VAL A 39 3.28 -2.70 -3.46
C VAL A 39 3.66 -1.39 -2.75
N SER A 40 4.75 -1.41 -1.99
CA SER A 40 5.32 -0.24 -1.32
C SER A 40 6.84 -0.37 -1.16
N ASP A 41 7.51 0.75 -0.89
CA ASP A 41 8.90 0.74 -0.41
C ASP A 41 8.96 0.37 1.09
N ASN A 42 9.65 -0.74 1.39
CA ASN A 42 9.74 -1.27 2.75
C ASN A 42 10.63 -0.43 3.68
N LEU A 43 11.65 0.24 3.15
CA LEU A 43 12.54 1.08 3.96
C LEU A 43 11.87 2.41 4.28
N ARG A 44 11.18 3.01 3.30
CA ARG A 44 10.46 4.28 3.48
C ARG A 44 9.14 4.07 4.20
N LYS A 45 8.11 3.54 3.53
CA LYS A 45 6.79 3.39 4.14
C LYS A 45 6.80 2.33 5.23
N GLY A 46 7.45 1.19 4.97
CA GLY A 46 7.45 0.05 5.90
C GLY A 46 8.18 0.30 7.22
N ALA A 47 9.15 1.21 7.26
CA ALA A 47 9.93 1.51 8.46
C ALA A 47 9.98 3.00 8.79
N ALA A 48 10.69 3.81 8.00
CA ALA A 48 11.02 5.19 8.36
C ALA A 48 9.80 6.09 8.54
N LEU A 49 8.90 6.14 7.55
CA LEU A 49 7.74 7.03 7.57
C LEU A 49 6.73 6.60 8.65
N ASN A 50 6.53 5.30 8.85
CA ASN A 50 5.69 4.81 9.95
C ASN A 50 6.22 5.27 11.32
N ALA A 51 7.55 5.21 11.53
CA ALA A 51 8.17 5.68 12.77
C ALA A 51 7.96 7.19 12.99
N VAL A 52 8.15 8.01 11.94
CA VAL A 52 7.90 9.45 12.00
C VAL A 52 6.42 9.74 12.30
N GLN A 53 5.50 9.08 11.61
CA GLN A 53 4.06 9.27 11.82
C GLN A 53 3.61 8.94 13.25
N ILE A 54 4.17 7.88 13.85
CA ILE A 54 3.92 7.54 15.26
C ILE A 54 4.49 8.63 16.18
N ALA A 55 5.72 9.07 15.94
CA ALA A 55 6.35 10.12 16.75
C ALA A 55 5.55 11.44 16.69
N GLU A 56 5.09 11.84 15.51
CA GLU A 56 4.23 13.02 15.35
C GLU A 56 2.90 12.87 16.08
N LEU A 57 2.28 11.69 16.03
CA LEU A 57 1.03 11.43 16.74
C LEU A 57 1.23 11.54 18.26
N LEU A 58 2.35 11.05 18.79
CA LEU A 58 2.69 11.18 20.20
C LEU A 58 3.00 12.62 20.61
N HIS A 59 3.66 13.40 19.74
CA HIS A 59 3.93 14.82 20.00
C HIS A 59 2.66 15.68 20.00
N ARG A 60 1.64 15.31 19.21
CA ARG A 60 0.34 15.99 19.16
C ARG A 60 -0.61 15.63 20.31
N ARG A 61 -0.24 14.71 21.20
CA ARG A 61 -1.01 14.36 22.41
C ARG A 61 -0.54 15.19 23.60
#